data_AF-A0A355FMP5-F1
#
_entry.id   AF-A0A355FMP5-F1
#
_cell.length_a   1.000
_cell.length_b   1.000
_cell.length_c   1.000
_cell.angle_alpha   90.00
_cell.angle_beta   90.00
_cell.angle_gamma   90.00
#
_symmetry.space_group_name_H-M   'P 1'
#
loop_
_entity.id
_entity.type
_entity.pdbx_description
1 polymer ?
#
loop_
_entity_poly.entity_id
_entity_poly.type
_entity_poly.pdbx_seq_one_letter_code
_entity_poly.pdbx_strand_id
1 'polypeptide(L)' 'FAGKLEAFPTLSFAQLLAGDYPQDFFRGKVVLIGVTVSNMDRHGVALPALGSVPGVYLHAYLYRNLVEASWLKPLP' A
#
# COMPACT_ATOMS: atom_id res chain seq x y z
N PHE A 1 3.41 -12.07 -7.20
CA PHE A 1 3.20 -10.62 -7.00
C PHE A 1 4.43 -9.89 -7.51
N ALA A 2 4.28 -9.00 -8.49
CA ALA A 2 5.42 -8.28 -9.11
C ALA A 2 5.59 -6.84 -8.57
N GLY A 3 4.80 -6.45 -7.58
CA GLY A 3 4.89 -5.14 -6.93
C GLY A 3 6.10 -5.01 -6.00
N LYS A 4 6.47 -3.78 -5.69
CA LYS A 4 7.50 -3.38 -4.72
C LYS A 4 6.85 -2.54 -3.62
N LEU A 5 7.30 -2.64 -2.38
CA LEU A 5 6.68 -1.90 -1.26
C LEU A 5 6.89 -0.38 -1.38
N GLU A 6 7.93 0.04 -2.10
CA GLU A 6 8.29 1.43 -2.33
C GLU A 6 7.49 2.07 -3.48
N ALA A 7 6.52 1.36 -4.06
CA ALA A 7 5.78 1.82 -5.24
C ALA A 7 4.73 2.91 -4.94
N PHE A 8 4.42 3.17 -3.68
CA PHE A 8 3.44 4.16 -3.26
C PHE A 8 4.09 5.22 -2.37
N PRO A 9 3.85 6.52 -2.62
CA PRO A 9 4.22 7.55 -1.67
C PRO A 9 3.58 7.27 -0.32
N THR A 10 4.40 7.25 0.74
CA THR A 10 3.95 7.00 2.11
C THR A 10 4.28 8.18 3.01
N LEU A 11 3.47 8.34 4.05
CA LEU A 11 3.66 9.31 5.12
C LEU A 11 3.38 8.60 6.44
N SER A 12 4.21 8.84 7.45
CA SER A 12 3.92 8.30 8.78
C SER A 12 2.69 8.97 9.38
N PHE A 13 1.94 8.24 10.20
CA PHE A 13 0.76 8.81 10.88
C PHE A 13 1.15 9.94 11.85
N ALA A 14 2.35 9.89 12.44
CA ALA A 14 2.86 10.97 13.29
C ALA A 14 3.06 12.28 12.51
N GLN A 15 3.63 12.23 11.30
CA GLN A 15 3.76 13.40 10.43
C GLN A 15 2.40 13.96 10.00
N LEU A 16 1.42 13.09 9.75
CA LEU A 16 0.04 13.51 9.46
C LEU A 16 -0.52 14.34 10.62
N LEU A 17 -0.38 13.85 11.85
CA LEU A 17 -0.86 14.55 13.05
C LEU A 17 -0.11 15.87 13.30
N ALA A 18 1.18 15.93 12.95
CA ALA A 18 2.01 17.12 13.07
C ALA A 18 1.76 18.16 11.96
N GLY A 19 1.02 17.82 10.90
CA GLY A 19 0.89 18.67 9.72
C GLY A 19 2.18 18.76 8.89
N ASP A 20 3.11 17.81 9.07
CA ASP A 20 4.41 17.78 8.39
C ASP A 20 4.30 17.09 7.02
N TYR A 21 3.66 17.78 6.07
CA TYR A 21 3.55 17.34 4.69
C TYR A 21 3.23 18.52 3.75
N PRO A 22 3.58 18.44 2.46
CA PRO A 22 3.22 19.48 1.49
C PRO A 22 1.71 19.70 1.39
N GLN A 23 1.27 20.95 1.22
CA GLN A 23 -0.16 21.33 1.18
C GLN A 23 -1.01 20.49 0.20
N ASP A 24 -0.42 20.08 -0.93
CA ASP A 24 -1.09 19.36 -2.00
C ASP A 24 -0.84 17.85 -1.98
N PHE A 25 -0.22 17.33 -0.92
CA PHE A 25 0.19 15.92 -0.83
C PHE A 25 -0.98 14.96 -1.06
N PHE A 26 -2.17 15.28 -0.53
CA PHE A 26 -3.38 14.44 -0.59
C PHE A 26 -4.39 14.87 -1.66
N ARG A 27 -4.28 16.07 -2.23
CA ARG A 27 -5.35 16.64 -3.08
C ARG A 27 -5.55 15.78 -4.33
N GLY A 28 -6.79 15.38 -4.59
CA GLY A 28 -7.17 14.59 -5.77
C GLY A 28 -6.67 13.15 -5.77
N LYS A 29 -6.21 12.63 -4.63
CA LYS A 29 -5.69 11.26 -4.50
C LYS A 29 -6.60 10.41 -3.63
N VAL A 30 -6.63 9.11 -3.92
CA VAL A 30 -7.14 8.12 -2.97
C VAL A 30 -6.05 7.85 -1.94
N VAL A 31 -6.40 8.02 -0.67
CA VAL A 31 -5.47 7.85 0.45
C VAL A 31 -5.86 6.60 1.22
N LEU A 32 -4.92 5.68 1.39
CA LEU A 32 -5.10 4.49 2.20
C LEU A 32 -4.37 4.67 3.53
N ILE A 33 -5.10 4.48 4.63
CA ILE A 33 -4.56 4.53 5.99
C ILE A 33 -4.48 3.11 6.51
N GLY A 34 -3.32 2.72 7.00
CA GLY A 34 -3.12 1.39 7.56
C GLY A 34 -1.85 1.30 8.38
N VAL A 35 -1.64 0.12 8.95
CA VAL A 35 -0.52 -0.16 9.85
C VAL A 35 0.51 -1.01 9.09
N THR A 36 1.77 -0.61 9.15
CA THR A 36 2.89 -1.31 8.50
C THR A 36 3.75 -2.10 9.46
N VAL A 37 3.58 -1.92 10.78
CA VAL A 37 4.32 -2.67 11.79
C VAL A 37 3.78 -4.10 11.90
N SER A 38 4.68 -5.07 11.80
CA SER A 38 4.36 -6.50 11.71
C SER A 38 3.75 -7.08 12.99
N ASN A 39 3.94 -6.44 14.14
CA ASN A 39 3.45 -6.89 15.44
C ASN A 39 1.98 -6.50 15.73
N MET A 40 1.38 -5.63 14.91
CA MET A 40 -0.04 -5.25 15.03
C MET A 40 -0.93 -6.02 14.06
N ASP A 41 -0.37 -6.58 12.98
CA ASP A 41 -1.11 -7.36 12.02
C ASP A 41 -1.10 -8.85 12.40
N ARG A 42 -2.20 -9.30 13.02
CA ARG A 42 -2.41 -10.71 13.38
C ARG A 42 -2.51 -11.64 12.17
N HIS A 43 -2.68 -11.11 10.96
CA HIS A 43 -2.87 -11.86 9.72
C HIS A 43 -2.00 -11.31 8.59
N GLY A 44 -0.74 -10.99 8.89
CA GLY A 44 0.23 -10.59 7.88
C GLY A 44 0.25 -11.58 6.71
N VAL A 45 0.13 -11.05 5.49
CA VAL A 45 0.04 -11.88 4.29
C VAL A 45 1.44 -12.25 3.84
N ALA A 46 1.78 -13.53 3.99
CA ALA A 46 3.05 -14.06 3.53
C ALA A 46 3.05 -14.21 2.01
N LEU A 47 3.96 -13.52 1.34
CA LEU A 47 4.22 -13.68 -0.09
C LEU A 47 5.63 -14.28 -0.28
N PRO A 48 5.79 -15.33 -1.10
CA PRO A 48 7.07 -16.05 -1.24
C PRO A 48 8.29 -15.17 -1.56
N ALA A 49 8.11 -14.11 -2.33
CA ALA A 49 9.19 -13.21 -2.76
C ALA A 49 9.35 -11.94 -1.90
N LEU A 50 8.39 -11.63 -1.03
CA LEU A 50 8.35 -10.34 -0.30
C LEU A 50 8.24 -10.51 1.22
N GLY A 51 8.16 -11.73 1.72
CA GLY A 51 7.91 -11.98 3.14
C GLY A 51 6.51 -11.54 3.56
N SER A 52 6.37 -11.04 4.78
CA SER A 52 5.09 -10.52 5.29
C SER A 52 4.82 -9.13 4.72
N VAL A 53 3.74 -8.99 3.96
CA VAL A 53 3.32 -7.71 3.38
C VAL A 53 2.19 -7.12 4.21
N PRO A 54 2.32 -5.85 4.67
CA PRO A 54 1.22 -5.18 5.36
C PRO A 54 -0.03 -5.09 4.49
N GLY A 55 -1.20 -5.37 5.06
CA GLY A 55 -2.47 -5.40 4.33
C GLY A 55 -2.78 -4.13 3.52
N VAL A 56 -2.36 -2.96 4.01
CA VAL A 56 -2.54 -1.67 3.29
C VAL A 56 -1.90 -1.67 1.89
N TYR A 57 -0.77 -2.36 1.70
CA TYR A 57 -0.14 -2.48 0.39
C TYR A 57 -0.91 -3.42 -0.54
N LEU A 58 -1.53 -4.47 -0.01
CA LEU A 58 -2.40 -5.34 -0.81
C LEU A 58 -3.61 -4.55 -1.31
N HIS A 59 -4.22 -3.72 -0.46
CA HIS A 59 -5.31 -2.85 -0.87
C HIS A 59 -4.87 -1.80 -1.90
N ALA A 60 -3.67 -1.23 -1.76
CA ALA A 60 -3.12 -0.28 -2.72
C ALA A 60 -2.93 -0.92 -4.11
N TYR A 61 -2.39 -2.13 -4.17
CA TYR A 61 -2.23 -2.87 -5.42
C TYR A 61 -3.55 -3.35 -6.01
N LEU A 62 -4.51 -3.78 -5.18
CA LEU A 62 -5.85 -4.11 -5.65
C LEU A 62 -6.51 -2.89 -6.30
N TYR A 63 -6.50 -1.75 -5.64
CA TYR A 63 -7.06 -0.51 -6.18
C TYR A 63 -6.39 -0.11 -7.49
N ARG A 64 -5.05 -0.13 -7.53
CA ARG A 64 -4.29 0.15 -8.75
C ARG A 64 -4.70 -0.78 -9.90
N ASN A 65 -4.79 -2.08 -9.66
CA ASN A 65 -5.18 -3.05 -10.68
C ASN A 65 -6.60 -2.80 -11.21
N LEU A 66 -7.54 -2.45 -10.33
CA LEU A 66 -8.92 -2.13 -10.71
C LEU A 66 -8.98 -0.88 -11.59
N VAL A 67 -8.28 0.19 -11.21
CA VAL A 67 -8.28 1.47 -11.94
C VAL A 67 -7.53 1.37 -13.28
N GLU A 68 -6.40 0.66 -13.30
CA GLU A 68 -5.58 0.48 -14.51
C GLU A 68 -6.10 -0.66 -15.41
N ALA A 69 -7.17 -1.37 -14.98
CA ALA A 69 -7.65 -2.59 -15.63
C ALA A 69 -6.53 -3.64 -15.88
N SER A 70 -5.57 -3.71 -14.95
CA SER A 70 -4.42 -4.62 -15.00
C SER A 70 -4.78 -5.97 -14.39
N TRP A 71 -5.53 -6.76 -15.15
CA TRP A 71 -6.07 -8.04 -14.69
C TRP A 71 -5.03 -9.16 -14.66
N LEU A 72 -5.27 -10.15 -13.80
CA LEU A 72 -4.52 -11.40 -13.82
C LEU A 72 -4.67 -12.06 -15.20
N LYS A 73 -3.55 -12.54 -15.74
CA LYS A 73 -3.50 -13.27 -17.01
C LYS A 73 -3.08 -14.70 -16.72
N PRO A 74 -3.69 -15.71 -17.39
CA PRO A 74 -3.19 -17.07 -17.31
C PRO A 74 -1.76 -17.12 -17.82
N LEU A 75 -0.94 -17.96 -17.19
CA LEU A 75 0.37 -18.28 -17.71
C LEU A 75 0.20 -19.22 -18.91
N PRO A 76 1.02 -19.08 -19.97
CA PRO A 76 1.05 -20.04 -21.07
C PRO A 76 1.45 -21.45 -20.59
#